data_AF-A0AAV4CK01-F1
#
_entry.id   AF-A0AAV4CK01-F1
#
_cell.length_a   1.000
_cell.length_b   1.000
_cell.length_c   1.000
_cell.angle_alpha   90.00
_cell.angle_beta   90.00
_cell.angle_gamma   90.00
#
_symmetry.space_group_name_H-M   'P 1'
#
loop_
_entity.id
_entity.type
_entity.pdbx_description
1 polymer ?
#
loop_
_entity_poly.entity_id
_entity_poly.type
_entity_poly.pdbx_seq_one_letter_code
_entity_poly.pdbx_strand_id
1 'polypeptide(L)'
;RHHKYNNASSSTYKANGKPFRIYYGTGNVFGYLSQDSVSVAGIKVRNQTFGEALHESSDFAQVVPDGLLGMGFSSISVAKQPTVFDNMVYQRVVPAPVFSFYLNR
;
A
#
# COMPACT_ATOMS: atom_id res chain seq x y z
N ARG A 1 13.79 7.77 -10.90
CA ARG A 1 12.61 7.40 -11.73
C ARG A 1 11.94 6.24 -11.04
N HIS A 2 10.67 6.37 -10.69
CA HIS A 2 9.95 5.37 -9.90
C HIS A 2 9.49 4.17 -10.72
N HIS A 3 9.43 3.00 -10.06
CA HIS A 3 8.74 1.83 -10.60
C HIS A 3 7.23 2.08 -10.61
N LYS A 4 6.56 1.58 -11.64
CA LYS A 4 5.11 1.70 -11.79
C LYS A 4 4.46 0.33 -11.79
N TYR A 5 3.39 0.21 -11.03
CA TYR A 5 2.55 -0.98 -11.08
C TYR A 5 1.77 -1.02 -12.41
N ASN A 6 1.68 -2.21 -13.01
CA ASN A 6 0.92 -2.47 -14.22
C ASN A 6 -0.10 -3.58 -13.95
N ASN A 7 -1.34 -3.20 -13.68
CA ASN A 7 -2.42 -4.14 -13.38
C ASN A 7 -2.68 -5.17 -14.50
N ALA A 8 -2.49 -4.81 -15.77
CA ALA A 8 -2.70 -5.71 -16.91
C ALA A 8 -1.70 -6.87 -16.95
N SER A 9 -0.58 -6.75 -16.23
CA SER A 9 0.44 -7.81 -16.12
C SER A 9 0.24 -8.75 -14.94
N SER A 10 -0.72 -8.47 -14.04
CA SER A 10 -0.97 -9.27 -12.85
C SER A 10 -2.15 -10.21 -13.03
N SER A 11 -1.93 -11.51 -12.82
CA SER A 11 -2.98 -12.53 -12.87
C SER A 11 -3.84 -12.59 -11.61
N THR A 12 -3.42 -11.96 -10.51
CA THR A 12 -4.18 -11.89 -9.25
C THR A 12 -4.87 -10.55 -9.02
N TYR A 13 -4.70 -9.60 -9.95
CA TYR A 13 -5.34 -8.31 -9.93
C TYR A 13 -6.87 -8.44 -9.96
N LYS A 14 -7.51 -7.62 -9.13
CA LYS A 14 -8.95 -7.38 -9.13
C LYS A 14 -9.20 -5.88 -9.12
N ALA A 15 -9.97 -5.43 -10.11
CA ALA A 15 -10.39 -4.04 -10.19
C ALA A 15 -11.23 -3.64 -8.97
N ASN A 16 -10.99 -2.43 -8.45
CA ASN A 16 -11.84 -1.80 -7.45
C ASN A 16 -12.31 -0.43 -7.97
N GLY A 17 -11.38 0.42 -8.44
CA GLY A 17 -11.70 1.64 -9.19
C GLY A 17 -12.23 2.80 -8.34
N LYS A 18 -12.47 2.60 -7.04
CA LYS A 18 -12.88 3.68 -6.12
C LYS A 18 -11.78 4.75 -6.06
N PRO A 19 -12.08 6.03 -6.30
CA PRO A 19 -11.07 7.07 -6.21
C PRO A 19 -10.55 7.24 -4.78
N PHE A 20 -9.26 7.57 -4.64
CA PHE A 20 -8.67 7.96 -3.37
C PHE A 20 -7.82 9.22 -3.53
N ARG A 21 -7.64 9.90 -2.40
CA ARG A 21 -6.91 11.15 -2.30
C ARG A 21 -6.26 11.26 -0.93
N ILE A 22 -4.96 11.49 -0.89
CA ILE A 22 -4.20 11.68 0.35
C ILE A 22 -3.45 13.00 0.26
N TYR A 23 -3.56 13.79 1.33
CA TYR A 23 -2.77 15.00 1.51
C TYR A 23 -1.71 14.75 2.58
N TYR A 24 -0.46 14.93 2.19
CA TYR A 24 0.69 15.01 3.07
C TYR A 24 0.98 16.49 3.33
N GLY A 25 1.66 16.81 4.44
CA GLY A 25 1.88 18.22 4.83
C GLY A 25 2.45 19.10 3.72
N THR A 26 3.32 18.54 2.87
CA THR A 26 3.94 19.25 1.74
C THR A 26 3.47 18.75 0.37
N GLY A 27 2.68 17.68 0.26
CA GLY A 27 2.41 17.05 -1.03
C GLY A 27 1.09 16.30 -1.09
N ASN A 28 0.71 15.82 -2.27
CA ASN A 28 -0.55 15.10 -2.43
C ASN A 28 -0.46 14.00 -3.47
N VAL A 29 -1.30 12.99 -3.30
CA VAL A 29 -1.41 11.84 -4.19
C VAL A 29 -2.88 11.57 -4.48
N PHE A 30 -3.19 11.34 -5.75
CA PHE A 30 -4.52 10.98 -6.21
C PHE A 30 -4.47 9.79 -7.17
N GLY A 31 -5.53 8.98 -7.13
CA GLY A 31 -5.67 7.85 -8.03
C GLY A 31 -6.90 7.03 -7.68
N TYR A 32 -6.81 5.71 -7.87
CA TYR A 32 -7.89 4.79 -7.52
C TYR A 32 -7.38 3.58 -6.75
N LEU A 33 -8.29 2.96 -6.01
CA LEU A 33 -8.02 1.72 -5.29
C LEU A 33 -8.01 0.54 -6.26
N SER A 34 -7.10 -0.39 -6.00
CA SER A 34 -6.98 -1.68 -6.66
C SER A 34 -6.77 -2.77 -5.63
N GLN A 35 -7.05 -4.00 -6.01
CA GLN A 35 -6.80 -5.16 -5.15
C GLN A 35 -5.87 -6.15 -5.85
N ASP A 36 -4.85 -6.63 -5.14
CA ASP A 36 -3.95 -7.67 -5.66
C ASP A 36 -3.29 -8.46 -4.51
N SER A 37 -2.43 -9.42 -4.85
CA SER A 37 -1.51 -10.05 -3.91
C SER A 37 -0.29 -9.17 -3.69
N VAL A 38 0.02 -8.86 -2.43
CA VAL A 38 1.22 -8.11 -2.04
C VAL A 38 2.19 -9.09 -1.37
N SER A 39 3.47 -9.00 -1.70
CA SER A 39 4.53 -9.77 -1.04
C SER A 39 5.39 -8.83 -0.20
N VAL A 40 5.54 -9.14 1.09
CA VAL A 40 6.44 -8.40 2.00
C VAL A 40 7.39 -9.41 2.62
N ALA A 41 8.68 -9.27 2.37
CA ALA A 41 9.71 -10.20 2.85
C ALA A 41 9.40 -11.70 2.56
N GLY A 42 8.80 -11.99 1.39
CA GLY A 42 8.39 -13.34 1.00
C GLY A 42 7.04 -13.80 1.55
N ILE A 43 6.42 -13.05 2.46
CA ILE A 43 5.07 -13.33 2.96
C ILE A 43 4.05 -12.82 1.94
N LYS A 44 3.31 -13.74 1.33
CA LYS A 44 2.25 -13.42 0.37
C LYS A 44 0.94 -13.09 1.09
N VAL A 45 0.52 -11.83 1.02
CA VAL A 45 -0.76 -11.31 1.50
C VAL A 45 -1.73 -11.24 0.34
N ARG A 46 -2.81 -12.02 0.38
CA ARG A 46 -3.79 -12.09 -0.72
C ARG A 46 -4.87 -11.02 -0.56
N ASN A 47 -5.47 -10.60 -1.69
CA ASN A 47 -6.59 -9.66 -1.74
C ASN A 47 -6.33 -8.34 -0.96
N GLN A 48 -5.10 -7.83 -1.01
CA GLN A 48 -4.77 -6.56 -0.39
C GLN A 48 -5.28 -5.41 -1.27
N THR A 49 -6.09 -4.54 -0.69
CA THR A 49 -6.49 -3.29 -1.34
C THR A 49 -5.40 -2.22 -1.14
N PHE A 50 -4.93 -1.58 -2.20
CA PHE A 50 -3.96 -0.49 -2.17
C PHE A 50 -4.32 0.59 -3.19
N GLY A 51 -3.67 1.75 -3.11
CA GLY A 51 -3.88 2.85 -4.05
C GLY A 51 -2.89 2.80 -5.22
N GLU A 52 -3.39 2.84 -6.45
CA GLU A 52 -2.58 3.15 -7.63
C GLU A 52 -2.48 4.67 -7.78
N ALA A 53 -1.28 5.21 -7.60
CA ALA A 53 -1.03 6.64 -7.77
C ALA A 53 -1.02 6.99 -9.26
N LEU A 54 -2.00 7.79 -9.69
CA LEU A 54 -2.05 8.33 -11.05
C LEU A 54 -1.42 9.72 -11.13
N HIS A 55 -1.50 10.46 -10.02
CA HIS A 55 -0.95 11.79 -9.89
C HIS A 55 -0.29 11.94 -8.52
N GLU A 56 0.90 12.52 -8.54
CA GLU A 56 1.70 12.84 -7.37
C GLU A 56 2.19 14.29 -7.55
N SER A 57 2.20 15.08 -6.47
CA SER A 57 2.76 16.43 -6.53
C SER A 57 4.27 16.40 -6.75
N SER A 58 4.82 17.51 -7.25
CA SER A 58 6.26 17.63 -7.54
C SER A 58 7.16 17.45 -6.33
N ASP A 59 6.61 17.57 -5.12
CA ASP A 59 7.28 17.32 -3.85
C ASP A 59 7.83 15.88 -3.75
N PHE A 60 7.26 14.95 -4.51
CA PHE A 60 7.71 13.56 -4.60
C PHE A 60 8.65 13.27 -5.77
N ALA A 61 9.00 14.27 -6.61
CA ALA A 61 9.81 14.02 -7.81
C ALA A 61 11.23 13.51 -7.53
N GLN A 62 11.77 13.81 -6.34
CA GLN A 62 13.14 13.48 -5.93
C GLN A 62 13.21 12.56 -4.71
N VAL A 63 12.08 12.01 -4.25
CA VAL A 63 12.13 11.04 -3.14
C VAL A 63 12.67 9.70 -3.64
N VAL A 64 13.39 8.99 -2.77
CA VAL A 64 13.96 7.67 -3.12
C VAL A 64 12.90 6.56 -3.15
N PRO A 65 11.95 6.47 -2.18
CA PRO A 65 10.96 5.40 -2.18
C PRO A 65 9.94 5.55 -3.31
N ASP A 66 9.54 4.43 -3.92
CA ASP A 66 8.48 4.37 -4.95
C ASP A 66 7.06 4.49 -4.38
N GLY A 67 6.91 4.34 -3.06
CA GLY A 67 5.61 4.37 -2.42
C GLY A 67 5.68 4.24 -0.91
N LEU A 68 4.50 4.14 -0.28
CA LEU A 68 4.34 4.07 1.17
C LEU A 68 3.53 2.84 1.57
N LEU A 69 4.04 2.08 2.54
CA LEU A 69 3.32 0.98 3.17
C LEU A 69 2.89 1.42 4.57
N GLY A 70 1.59 1.66 4.74
CA GLY A 70 1.01 2.10 6.01
C GLY A 70 0.99 0.96 7.05
N MET A 71 1.57 1.22 8.22
CA MET A 71 1.63 0.30 9.36
C MET A 71 0.74 0.72 10.55
N GLY A 72 -0.08 1.75 10.35
CA GLY A 72 -1.09 2.18 11.32
C GLY A 72 -2.37 1.35 11.23
N PHE A 73 -3.35 1.65 12.09
CA PHE A 73 -4.63 0.96 12.11
C PHE A 73 -5.51 1.30 10.90
N SER A 74 -6.35 0.36 10.48
CA SER A 74 -7.35 0.56 9.41
C SER A 74 -8.36 1.68 9.71
N SER A 75 -8.56 2.05 10.98
CA SER A 75 -9.45 3.14 11.40
C SER A 75 -9.08 4.52 10.86
N ILE A 76 -7.80 4.74 10.55
CA ILE A 76 -7.30 5.99 9.96
C ILE A 76 -7.05 5.88 8.45
N SER A 77 -7.37 4.73 7.84
CA SER A 77 -7.18 4.51 6.41
C SER A 77 -8.24 5.26 5.60
N VAL A 78 -7.79 6.06 4.61
CA VAL A 78 -8.68 6.70 3.63
C VAL A 78 -9.52 5.67 2.87
N ALA A 79 -8.96 4.47 2.63
CA ALA A 79 -9.66 3.39 1.94
C ALA A 79 -10.77 2.76 2.81
N LYS A 80 -10.69 2.87 4.15
CA LYS A 80 -11.50 2.11 5.11
C LYS A 80 -11.49 0.61 4.81
N GLN A 81 -10.31 0.09 4.50
CA GLN A 81 -10.05 -1.32 4.20
C GLN A 81 -8.98 -1.85 5.16
N PRO A 82 -8.90 -3.18 5.38
CA PRO A 82 -7.81 -3.79 6.14
C PRO A 82 -6.43 -3.38 5.59
N THR A 83 -5.52 -3.06 6.49
CA THR A 83 -4.12 -2.81 6.14
C THR A 83 -3.40 -4.11 5.77
N VAL A 84 -2.16 -3.99 5.27
CA VAL A 84 -1.31 -5.15 4.98
C VAL A 84 -1.13 -6.01 6.21
N PHE A 85 -0.83 -5.38 7.35
CA PHE A 85 -0.61 -6.12 8.60
C PHE A 85 -1.91 -6.70 9.16
N ASP A 86 -3.04 -6.00 9.06
CA ASP A 86 -4.35 -6.56 9.40
C ASP A 86 -4.60 -7.86 8.60
N ASN A 87 -4.39 -7.81 7.29
CA ASN A 87 -4.56 -8.97 6.41
C ASN A 87 -3.56 -10.10 6.71
N MET A 88 -2.32 -9.78 7.09
CA MET A 88 -1.35 -10.79 7.53
C MET A 88 -1.86 -11.55 8.76
N VAL A 89 -2.40 -10.83 9.74
CA VAL A 89 -2.95 -11.41 10.98
C VAL A 89 -4.21 -12.23 10.66
N TYR A 90 -5.15 -11.69 9.88
CA TYR A 90 -6.38 -12.41 9.50
C TYR A 90 -6.09 -13.70 8.70
N GLN A 91 -5.10 -13.66 7.81
CA GLN A 91 -4.70 -14.82 6.99
C GLN A 91 -3.78 -15.80 7.75
N ARG A 92 -3.39 -15.49 8.99
CA ARG A 92 -2.48 -16.30 9.83
C ARG A 92 -1.14 -16.60 9.15
N VAL A 93 -0.61 -15.62 8.41
CA VAL A 93 0.69 -15.72 7.71
C VAL A 93 1.83 -15.11 8.51
N VAL A 94 1.55 -14.63 9.73
CA VAL A 94 2.53 -14.20 10.73
C VAL A 94 2.35 -15.02 12.01
N PRO A 95 3.43 -15.35 12.73
CA PRO A 95 3.36 -16.20 13.93
C PRO A 95 2.69 -15.52 15.12
N ALA A 96 2.72 -14.18 15.18
CA ALA A 96 2.10 -13.38 16.21
C ALA A 96 1.62 -12.03 15.64
N PRO A 97 0.57 -11.41 16.21
CA PRO A 97 0.05 -10.11 15.77
C PRO A 97 0.92 -8.94 16.26
N VAL A 98 2.24 -9.05 16.06
CA VAL A 98 3.23 -8.04 16.43
C VAL A 98 4.25 -7.86 15.31
N PHE A 99 4.77 -6.64 15.17
CA PHE A 99 5.92 -6.31 14.33
C PHE A 99 6.85 -5.37 15.09
N SER A 100 8.09 -5.24 14.65
CA SER A 100 9.07 -4.34 15.26
C SER A 100 9.93 -3.68 14.19
N PHE A 101 10.53 -2.54 14.55
CA PHE A 101 11.50 -1.85 13.73
C PHE A 101 12.80 -1.72 14.50
N TYR A 102 13.91 -2.01 13.82
CA TYR A 102 15.25 -1.64 14.24
C TYR A 102 15.81 -0.69 13.18
N LEU A 103 16.06 0.55 13.57
CA LEU A 103 16.60 1.59 12.69
C LEU A 103 18.00 1.93 13.18
N ASN A 104 19.01 1.51 12.41
CA ASN A 104 20.38 1.92 12.68
C ASN A 104 20.62 3.34 12.16
N ARG A 105 21.57 4.06 12.78
CA ARG A 105 22.01 5.39 12.35
C ARG A 105 23.09 5.31 11.28
#